data_AF-F0Z6B4-F1
#
_entry.id   AF-F0Z6B4-F1
#
_cell.length_a   1.000
_cell.length_b   1.000
_cell.length_c   1.000
_cell.angle_alpha   90.00
_cell.angle_beta   90.00
_cell.angle_gamma   90.00
#
_symmetry.space_group_name_H-M   'P 1'
#
loop_
_entity.id
_entity.type
_entity.pdbx_description
1 polymer ?
#
loop_
_entity_poly.entity_id
_entity_poly.type
_entity_poly.pdbx_seq_one_letter_code
_entity_poly.pdbx_strand_id
1 'polypeptide(L)'
;MAMETNIAKLENKINSTKKFHYNIYKKIFFFFFIIEFILSFFLHNEILSSSTLYEKSECFAFILLFSIIISILANLYRLLFEKIIKYNEKKLNDLYIGLDKLFDERKKETNYENTKKLLEQYESFKNISGTNLLYFENCGNCIGKMPSEFAPNKIIIDNINIRLCSLEIKKEIDFKEFILSVRNPRR
;
A
#
# COMPACT_ATOMS: atom_id res chain seq x y z
N MET A 1 9.01 -0.59 10.81
CA MET A 1 9.88 0.62 10.93
C MET A 1 10.90 0.77 9.80
N ALA A 2 11.94 -0.06 9.67
CA ALA A 2 12.98 0.18 8.64
C ALA A 2 12.48 0.12 7.17
N MET A 3 11.45 -0.66 6.89
CA MET A 3 10.86 -0.77 5.54
C MET A 3 9.94 0.40 5.21
N GLU A 4 9.12 0.86 6.16
CA GLU A 4 8.24 2.02 6.01
C GLU A 4 9.05 3.30 5.79
N THR A 5 10.17 3.47 6.50
CA THR A 5 11.08 4.61 6.28
C THR A 5 11.73 4.57 4.91
N ASN A 6 12.09 3.38 4.41
CA ASN A 6 12.62 3.21 3.05
C ASN A 6 11.57 3.54 1.97
N ILE A 7 10.31 3.14 2.18
CA ILE A 7 9.17 3.48 1.30
C ILE A 7 8.99 5.00 1.25
N ALA A 8 8.84 5.64 2.41
CA ALA A 8 8.66 7.10 2.48
C ALA A 8 9.83 7.87 1.85
N LYS A 9 11.07 7.39 2.05
CA LYS A 9 12.26 7.97 1.42
C LYS A 9 12.23 7.84 -0.10
N LEU A 10 11.81 6.68 -0.61
CA LEU A 10 11.72 6.44 -2.05
C LEU A 10 10.60 7.25 -2.71
N GLU A 11 9.44 7.37 -2.06
CA GLU A 11 8.33 8.22 -2.51
C GLU A 11 8.72 9.69 -2.59
N ASN A 12 9.32 10.21 -1.52
CA ASN A 12 9.80 11.59 -1.50
C ASN A 12 10.85 11.83 -2.59
N LYS A 13 11.72 10.85 -2.84
CA LYS A 13 12.69 10.91 -3.94
C LYS A 13 11.99 10.93 -5.30
N ILE A 14 10.99 10.08 -5.53
CA ILE A 14 10.24 10.04 -6.80
C ILE A 14 9.52 11.37 -7.05
N ASN A 15 8.83 11.91 -6.03
CA ASN A 15 8.07 13.16 -6.16
C ASN A 15 8.97 14.37 -6.37
N SER A 16 10.06 14.50 -5.61
CA SER A 16 11.05 15.57 -5.82
C SER A 16 11.70 15.47 -7.20
N THR A 17 12.04 14.27 -7.64
CA THR A 17 12.61 14.01 -8.97
C THR A 17 11.62 14.40 -10.08
N LYS A 18 10.35 13.97 -10.01
CA LYS A 18 9.28 14.41 -10.93
C LYS A 18 9.19 15.93 -11.03
N LYS A 19 9.09 16.61 -9.89
CA LYS A 19 8.98 18.06 -9.84
C LYS A 19 10.20 18.75 -10.46
N PHE A 20 11.40 18.26 -10.15
CA PHE A 20 12.65 18.80 -10.68
C PHE A 20 12.74 18.70 -12.20
N HIS A 21 12.54 17.50 -12.75
CA HIS A 21 12.66 17.26 -14.19
C HIS A 21 11.53 17.93 -14.98
N TYR A 22 10.30 17.97 -14.45
CA TYR A 22 9.20 18.71 -15.08
C TYR A 22 9.51 20.21 -15.15
N ASN A 23 10.06 20.77 -14.06
CA ASN A 23 10.47 22.18 -14.05
C ASN A 23 11.60 22.47 -15.04
N ILE A 24 12.59 21.58 -15.16
CA ILE A 24 13.66 21.70 -16.17
C ILE A 24 13.07 21.64 -17.57
N TYR A 25 12.22 20.66 -17.86
CA TYR A 25 11.59 20.51 -19.16
C TYR A 25 10.79 21.76 -19.55
N LYS A 26 10.01 22.31 -18.61
CA LYS A 26 9.27 23.56 -18.81
C LYS A 26 10.21 24.74 -19.13
N LYS A 27 11.35 24.85 -18.44
CA LYS A 27 12.36 25.89 -18.71
C LYS A 27 12.99 25.71 -20.09
N ILE A 28 13.37 24.49 -20.46
CA ILE A 28 13.94 24.19 -21.79
C ILE A 28 12.96 24.61 -22.89
N PHE A 29 11.70 24.24 -22.75
CA PHE A 29 10.64 24.59 -23.71
C PHE A 29 10.43 26.11 -23.80
N PHE A 30 10.45 26.81 -22.66
CA PHE A 30 10.34 28.27 -22.62
C PHE A 30 11.52 28.96 -23.31
N PHE A 31 12.76 28.55 -23.03
CA PHE A 31 13.94 29.11 -23.68
C PHE A 31 13.98 28.79 -25.18
N PHE A 32 13.48 27.63 -25.58
CA PHE A 32 13.37 27.26 -26.99
C PHE A 32 12.51 28.27 -27.77
N PHE A 33 11.33 28.65 -27.26
CA PHE A 33 10.51 29.69 -27.89
C PHE A 33 11.20 31.05 -27.99
N ILE A 34 11.94 31.44 -26.95
CA ILE A 34 12.68 32.71 -26.97
C ILE A 34 13.76 32.68 -28.06
N ILE A 35 14.53 31.60 -28.13
CA ILE A 35 15.59 31.45 -29.13
C ILE A 35 14.98 31.40 -30.54
N GLU A 36 13.89 30.67 -30.73
CA GLU A 36 13.19 30.58 -32.02
C GLU A 36 12.64 31.95 -32.46
N PHE A 37 12.09 32.73 -31.53
CA PHE A 37 11.64 34.10 -31.81
C PHE A 37 12.80 35.02 -32.23
N ILE A 38 13.93 34.95 -31.51
CA ILE A 38 15.15 35.72 -31.85
C ILE A 38 15.67 35.31 -33.24
N LEU A 39 15.77 34.01 -33.51
CA LEU A 39 16.20 33.49 -34.82
C LEU A 39 15.25 33.92 -35.95
N SER A 40 13.94 33.90 -35.70
CA SER A 40 12.93 34.37 -36.65
C SER A 40 13.08 35.87 -36.95
N PHE A 41 13.41 36.69 -35.96
CA PHE A 41 13.71 38.10 -36.16
C PHE A 41 14.97 38.33 -37.01
N PHE A 42 16.05 37.59 -36.73
CA PHE A 42 17.27 37.66 -37.56
C PHE A 42 16.99 37.24 -39.01
N LEU A 43 16.23 36.16 -39.19
CA LEU A 43 15.82 35.68 -40.51
C LEU A 43 14.99 36.72 -41.26
N HIS A 44 14.07 37.41 -40.57
CA HIS A 44 13.27 38.47 -41.19
C HIS A 44 14.14 39.61 -41.73
N ASN A 45 15.14 40.05 -40.96
CA ASN A 45 16.07 41.07 -41.42
C ASN A 45 16.92 40.60 -42.60
N GLU A 46 17.33 39.33 -42.60
CA GLU A 46 18.10 38.74 -43.70
C GLU A 46 17.26 38.61 -44.99
N ILE A 47 15.96 38.30 -44.89
CA ILE A 47 15.06 38.27 -46.05
C ILE A 47 14.97 39.65 -46.72
N LEU A 48 14.95 40.72 -45.92
CA LEU A 48 14.90 42.10 -46.40
C LEU A 48 16.25 42.59 -46.96
N SER A 49 17.34 41.88 -46.71
CA SER A 49 18.66 42.21 -47.23
C SER A 49 18.75 41.94 -48.74
N SER A 50 19.74 42.54 -49.40
CA SER A 50 20.00 42.34 -50.84
C SER A 50 20.80 41.06 -51.15
N SER A 51 20.84 40.09 -50.23
CA SER A 51 21.53 38.81 -50.42
C SER A 51 20.91 37.96 -51.54
N THR A 52 21.70 37.01 -52.04
CA THR A 52 21.27 36.11 -53.12
C THR A 52 20.19 35.14 -52.62
N LEU A 53 19.35 34.64 -53.53
CA LEU A 53 18.31 33.65 -53.19
C LEU A 53 18.91 32.38 -52.54
N TYR A 54 20.14 32.03 -52.92
CA TYR A 54 20.87 30.89 -52.38
C TYR A 54 21.18 31.08 -50.89
N GLU A 55 21.83 32.19 -50.52
CA GLU A 55 22.19 32.52 -49.12
C GLU A 55 20.94 32.57 -48.21
N LYS A 56 19.83 33.12 -48.72
CA LYS A 56 18.56 33.14 -48.01
C LYS A 56 18.06 31.73 -47.72
N SER A 57 18.08 30.84 -48.73
CA SER A 57 17.60 29.47 -48.59
C SER A 57 18.42 28.63 -47.60
N GLU A 58 19.75 28.83 -47.55
CA GLU A 58 20.61 28.17 -46.58
C GLU A 58 20.26 28.59 -45.14
N CYS A 59 20.05 29.89 -44.90
CA CYS A 59 19.67 30.40 -43.58
C CYS A 59 18.35 29.78 -43.08
N PHE A 60 17.35 29.67 -43.95
CA PHE A 60 16.09 28.98 -43.65
C PHE A 60 16.32 27.50 -43.29
N ALA A 61 17.14 26.80 -44.06
CA ALA A 61 17.45 25.39 -43.83
C ALA A 61 18.12 25.18 -42.46
N PHE A 62 19.06 26.06 -42.07
CA PHE A 62 19.73 25.99 -40.77
C PHE A 62 18.75 26.21 -39.60
N ILE A 63 17.85 27.18 -39.68
CA ILE A 63 16.86 27.44 -38.63
C ILE A 63 15.90 26.26 -38.45
N LEU A 64 15.42 25.69 -39.57
CA LEU A 64 14.57 24.50 -39.54
C LEU A 64 15.31 23.31 -38.93
N LEU A 65 16.55 23.08 -39.34
CA LEU A 65 17.38 22.00 -38.83
C LEU A 65 17.66 22.16 -37.33
N PHE A 66 17.93 23.37 -36.87
CA PHE A 66 18.08 23.68 -35.45
C PHE A 66 16.80 23.37 -34.65
N SER A 67 15.64 23.79 -35.15
CA SER A 67 14.33 23.52 -34.52
C SER A 67 14.06 22.01 -34.42
N ILE A 68 14.37 21.25 -35.47
CA ILE A 68 14.25 19.78 -35.48
C ILE A 68 15.17 19.14 -34.44
N ILE A 69 16.45 19.55 -34.38
CA ILE A 69 17.42 19.00 -33.43
C ILE A 69 16.94 19.23 -31.99
N ILE A 70 16.55 20.45 -31.64
CA ILE A 70 16.08 20.75 -30.28
C ILE A 70 14.82 19.95 -29.95
N SER A 71 13.89 19.80 -30.89
CA SER A 71 12.69 18.98 -30.73
C SER A 71 13.01 17.51 -30.45
N ILE A 72 13.97 16.94 -31.18
CA ILE A 72 14.45 15.56 -30.96
C ILE A 72 15.08 15.44 -29.57
N LEU A 73 15.95 16.37 -29.18
CA LEU A 73 16.61 16.37 -27.87
C LEU A 73 15.60 16.49 -26.72
N ALA A 74 14.60 17.37 -26.84
CA ALA A 74 13.54 17.53 -25.85
C ALA A 74 12.70 16.26 -25.70
N ASN A 75 12.35 15.61 -26.81
CA ASN A 75 11.64 14.34 -26.79
C ASN A 75 12.48 13.21 -26.18
N LEU A 76 13.75 13.11 -26.55
CA LEU A 76 14.66 12.11 -26.00
C LEU A 76 14.83 12.29 -24.48
N TYR A 77 14.99 13.53 -24.02
CA TYR A 77 15.05 13.86 -22.59
C TYR A 77 13.79 13.39 -21.85
N ARG A 78 12.60 13.71 -22.39
CA ARG A 78 11.33 13.30 -21.80
C ARG A 78 11.19 11.79 -21.70
N LEU A 79 11.53 11.06 -22.77
CA LEU A 79 11.45 9.59 -22.82
C LEU A 79 12.38 8.94 -21.79
N LEU A 80 13.63 9.39 -21.71
CA LEU A 80 14.59 8.89 -20.72
C LEU A 80 14.09 9.11 -19.30
N PHE A 81 13.56 10.31 -19.03
CA PHE A 81 13.05 10.66 -17.73
C PHE A 81 11.82 9.81 -17.32
N GLU A 82 10.84 9.69 -18.21
CA GLU A 82 9.65 8.86 -17.96
C GLU A 82 10.02 7.41 -17.68
N LYS A 83 11.03 6.87 -18.40
CA LYS A 83 11.53 5.51 -18.18
C LYS A 83 12.15 5.33 -16.79
N ILE A 84 12.94 6.30 -16.33
CA ILE A 84 13.56 6.26 -15.00
C ILE A 84 12.50 6.33 -13.89
N ILE A 85 11.49 7.19 -14.05
CA ILE A 85 10.39 7.29 -13.08
C ILE A 85 9.60 5.98 -13.01
N LYS A 86 9.19 5.42 -14.15
CA LYS A 86 8.48 4.13 -14.19
C LYS A 86 9.25 3.00 -13.52
N TYR A 87 10.57 2.96 -13.73
CA TYR A 87 11.43 1.99 -13.06
C TYR A 87 11.38 2.14 -11.53
N ASN A 88 11.49 3.37 -11.02
CA ASN A 88 11.44 3.63 -9.58
C ASN A 88 10.04 3.40 -8.99
N GLU A 89 8.97 3.71 -9.71
CA GLU A 89 7.59 3.41 -9.30
C GLU A 89 7.35 1.90 -9.19
N LYS A 90 7.85 1.12 -10.16
CA LYS A 90 7.79 -0.34 -10.08
C LYS A 90 8.52 -0.86 -8.84
N LYS A 91 9.74 -0.38 -8.60
CA LYS A 91 10.52 -0.74 -7.41
C LYS A 91 9.79 -0.38 -6.10
N LEU A 92 9.11 0.77 -6.07
CA LEU A 92 8.30 1.17 -4.93
C LEU A 92 7.11 0.22 -4.72
N ASN A 93 6.43 -0.16 -5.79
CA ASN A 93 5.31 -1.11 -5.74
C ASN A 93 5.75 -2.50 -5.22
N ASP A 94 6.93 -2.98 -5.65
CA ASP A 94 7.49 -4.24 -5.16
C ASP A 94 7.78 -4.19 -3.64
N LEU A 95 8.19 -3.02 -3.11
CA LEU A 95 8.36 -2.81 -1.67
C LEU A 95 7.02 -2.84 -0.93
N TYR A 96 5.97 -2.23 -1.47
CA TYR A 96 4.63 -2.30 -0.88
C TYR A 96 4.11 -3.73 -0.81
N ILE A 97 4.23 -4.50 -1.89
CA ILE A 97 3.86 -5.92 -1.92
C ILE A 97 4.67 -6.73 -0.89
N GLY A 98 5.97 -6.45 -0.74
CA GLY A 98 6.80 -7.10 0.27
C GLY A 98 6.38 -6.76 1.71
N LEU A 99 5.97 -5.51 1.95
CA LEU A 99 5.50 -5.05 3.25
C LEU A 99 4.17 -5.73 3.63
N ASP A 100 3.22 -5.82 2.70
CA ASP A 100 1.93 -6.49 2.92
C ASP A 100 2.11 -7.96 3.30
N LYS A 101 3.00 -8.68 2.61
CA LYS A 101 3.33 -10.07 2.96
C LYS A 101 3.87 -10.22 4.38
N LEU A 102 4.75 -9.31 4.80
CA LEU A 102 5.31 -9.32 6.16
C LEU A 102 4.23 -9.04 7.23
N PHE A 103 3.21 -8.24 6.90
CA PHE A 103 2.07 -8.03 7.80
C PHE A 103 1.18 -9.28 7.89
N ASP A 104 0.91 -9.94 6.77
CA ASP A 104 0.14 -11.18 6.72
C ASP A 104 0.82 -12.32 7.51
N GLU A 105 2.15 -12.45 7.39
CA GLU A 105 2.94 -13.41 8.15
C GLU A 105 2.86 -13.13 9.66
N ARG A 106 3.09 -11.88 10.09
CA ARG A 106 2.98 -11.51 11.51
C ARG A 106 1.58 -11.70 12.07
N LYS A 107 0.53 -11.49 11.27
CA LYS A 107 -0.86 -11.74 11.68
C LYS A 107 -1.11 -13.24 11.91
N LYS A 108 -0.56 -14.11 11.06
CA LYS A 108 -0.63 -15.57 11.23
C LYS A 108 0.14 -16.04 12.46
N GLU A 109 1.35 -15.54 12.69
CA GLU A 109 2.15 -15.86 13.87
C GLU A 109 1.45 -15.43 15.17
N THR A 110 0.91 -14.22 15.21
CA THR A 110 0.20 -13.71 16.39
C THR A 110 -1.04 -14.56 16.71
N ASN A 111 -1.80 -14.95 15.67
CA ASN A 111 -2.94 -15.84 15.84
C ASN A 111 -2.51 -17.24 16.32
N TYR A 112 -1.41 -17.78 15.80
CA TYR A 112 -0.84 -19.04 16.25
C TYR A 112 -0.41 -18.99 17.72
N GLU A 113 0.32 -17.95 18.12
CA GLU A 113 0.80 -17.78 19.50
C GLU A 113 -0.37 -17.63 20.49
N ASN A 114 -1.40 -16.86 20.12
CA ASN A 114 -2.62 -16.74 20.91
C ASN A 114 -3.38 -18.08 21.03
N THR A 115 -3.47 -18.83 19.93
CA THR A 115 -4.12 -20.15 19.93
C THR A 115 -3.36 -21.15 20.80
N LYS A 116 -2.02 -21.12 20.75
CA LYS A 116 -1.15 -21.94 21.60
C LYS A 116 -1.37 -21.66 23.09
N LYS A 117 -1.42 -20.38 23.49
CA LYS A 117 -1.69 -19.98 24.89
C LYS A 117 -3.06 -20.46 25.37
N LEU A 118 -4.10 -20.40 24.53
CA LEU A 118 -5.42 -20.95 24.86
C LEU A 118 -5.39 -22.47 25.03
N LEU A 119 -4.62 -23.18 24.19
CA LEU A 119 -4.46 -24.63 24.28
C LEU A 119 -3.74 -25.05 25.56
N GLU A 120 -2.63 -24.37 25.91
CA GLU A 120 -1.88 -24.60 27.15
C GLU A 120 -2.74 -24.34 28.40
N GLN A 121 -3.56 -23.28 28.38
CA GLN A 121 -4.54 -23.03 29.45
C GLN A 121 -5.54 -24.20 29.56
N TYR A 122 -6.11 -24.64 28.45
CA TYR A 122 -7.04 -25.76 28.44
C TYR A 122 -6.42 -27.07 28.97
N GLU A 123 -5.18 -27.38 28.58
CA GLU A 123 -4.45 -28.54 29.08
C GLU A 123 -4.14 -28.44 30.58
N SER A 124 -3.80 -27.24 31.07
CA SER A 124 -3.60 -27.00 32.50
C SER A 124 -4.90 -27.24 33.30
N PHE A 125 -6.05 -26.77 32.78
CA PHE A 125 -7.35 -27.06 33.38
C PHE A 125 -7.69 -28.56 33.32
N LYS A 126 -7.40 -29.22 32.20
CA LYS A 126 -7.62 -30.66 32.03
C LYS A 126 -6.82 -31.49 33.04
N ASN A 127 -5.55 -31.15 33.28
CA ASN A 127 -4.70 -31.86 34.24
C ASN A 127 -5.15 -31.63 35.70
N ILE A 128 -5.69 -30.45 36.01
CA ILE A 128 -6.32 -30.16 37.31
C ILE A 128 -7.65 -30.93 37.46
N SER A 129 -8.43 -31.09 36.38
CA SER A 129 -9.67 -31.88 36.39
C SER A 129 -9.42 -33.40 36.29
N GLY A 130 -8.26 -33.82 35.78
CA GLY A 130 -7.91 -35.23 35.57
C GLY A 130 -7.56 -35.98 36.85
N THR A 131 -7.21 -35.26 37.92
CA THR A 131 -7.17 -35.83 39.29
C THR A 131 -8.56 -36.03 39.90
N ASN A 132 -9.63 -35.56 39.26
CA ASN A 132 -11.03 -35.76 39.67
C ASN A 132 -11.93 -36.05 38.46
N LEU A 133 -11.56 -37.04 37.64
CA LEU A 133 -12.39 -37.48 36.52
C LEU A 133 -13.58 -38.31 37.05
N LEU A 134 -14.65 -37.61 37.42
CA LEU A 134 -15.98 -38.21 37.50
C LEU A 134 -16.40 -38.56 36.07
N TYR A 135 -16.45 -39.87 35.83
CA TYR A 135 -17.12 -40.49 34.69
C TYR A 135 -18.52 -39.90 34.52
N PHE A 136 -18.78 -39.22 33.40
CA PHE A 136 -20.14 -39.09 32.89
C PHE A 136 -20.31 -40.14 31.80
N GLU A 137 -20.55 -41.37 32.23
CA GLU A 137 -21.20 -42.34 31.36
C GLU A 137 -22.67 -41.95 31.21
N ASN A 138 -23.12 -42.01 29.95
CA ASN A 138 -24.46 -41.80 29.45
C ASN A 138 -25.58 -42.17 30.43
N CYS A 139 -26.32 -41.16 30.91
CA CYS A 139 -27.67 -41.37 31.42
C CYS A 139 -28.56 -40.21 30.96
N GLY A 140 -29.50 -40.52 30.07
CA GLY A 140 -30.41 -39.58 29.43
C GLY A 140 -31.44 -38.91 30.33
N ASN A 141 -31.22 -38.81 31.64
CA ASN A 141 -32.05 -37.99 32.54
C ASN A 141 -31.46 -37.86 33.97
N CYS A 142 -30.29 -37.23 34.14
CA CYS A 142 -29.74 -37.00 35.47
C CYS A 142 -29.56 -35.50 35.77
N ILE A 143 -30.43 -34.96 36.62
CA ILE A 143 -30.19 -33.73 37.38
C ILE A 143 -29.06 -34.04 38.37
N GLY A 144 -27.83 -33.66 38.04
CA GLY A 144 -26.68 -33.84 38.90
C GLY A 144 -26.77 -32.95 40.14
N LYS A 145 -27.08 -33.53 41.30
CA LYS A 145 -26.76 -32.90 42.59
C LYS A 145 -25.25 -33.03 42.83
N MET A 146 -24.57 -31.90 42.97
CA MET A 146 -23.20 -31.85 43.46
C MET A 146 -23.12 -32.38 44.90
N PRO A 147 -22.06 -33.12 45.28
CA PRO A 147 -21.78 -33.43 46.67
C PRO A 147 -21.47 -32.14 47.45
N SER A 148 -22.04 -32.03 48.65
CA SER A 148 -22.18 -30.80 49.44
C SER A 148 -20.89 -30.30 50.13
N GLU A 149 -19.71 -30.78 49.76
CA GLU A 149 -18.47 -30.51 50.54
C GLU A 149 -17.45 -29.61 49.84
N PHE A 150 -17.71 -29.13 48.63
CA PHE A 150 -16.97 -28.01 48.07
C PHE A 150 -17.95 -27.00 47.50
N ALA A 151 -18.29 -25.98 48.28
CA ALA A 151 -18.92 -24.78 47.76
C ALA A 151 -17.85 -23.97 47.02
N PRO A 152 -17.87 -23.87 45.67
CA PRO A 152 -17.08 -22.85 45.01
C PRO A 152 -17.71 -21.51 45.34
N ASN A 153 -16.89 -20.49 45.58
CA ASN A 153 -17.38 -19.12 45.73
C ASN A 153 -18.33 -18.78 44.57
N LYS A 154 -19.57 -18.39 44.90
CA LYS A 154 -20.67 -18.07 43.97
C LYS A 154 -20.24 -17.13 42.82
N ILE A 155 -19.24 -16.29 43.10
CA ILE A 155 -18.60 -15.35 42.17
C ILE A 155 -17.96 -16.03 40.94
N ILE A 156 -17.43 -17.26 41.09
CA ILE A 156 -16.73 -17.96 40.00
C ILE A 156 -17.75 -18.58 39.03
N ILE A 157 -18.85 -19.12 39.55
CA ILE A 157 -19.91 -19.74 38.74
C ILE A 157 -20.64 -18.67 37.92
N ASP A 158 -20.96 -17.53 38.54
CA ASP A 158 -21.59 -16.41 37.84
C ASP A 158 -20.68 -15.82 36.76
N ASN A 159 -19.36 -15.71 37.00
CA ASN A 159 -18.40 -15.23 35.98
C ASN A 159 -18.20 -16.19 34.81
N ILE A 160 -18.28 -17.51 35.03
CA ILE A 160 -18.16 -18.51 33.96
C ILE A 160 -19.44 -18.54 33.10
N ASN A 161 -20.62 -18.48 33.72
CA ASN A 161 -21.89 -18.38 32.99
C ASN A 161 -22.01 -17.05 32.22
N ILE A 162 -21.56 -15.93 32.80
CA ILE A 162 -21.53 -14.65 32.09
C ILE A 162 -20.54 -14.70 30.92
N ARG A 163 -19.39 -15.36 31.05
CA ARG A 163 -18.43 -15.51 29.94
C ARG A 163 -18.94 -16.41 28.82
N LEU A 164 -19.59 -17.53 29.14
CA LEU A 164 -20.17 -18.45 28.15
C LEU A 164 -21.35 -17.80 27.41
N CYS A 165 -22.26 -17.11 28.12
CA CYS A 165 -23.30 -16.30 27.50
C CYS A 165 -22.71 -15.16 26.64
N SER A 166 -21.62 -14.51 27.08
CA SER A 166 -20.99 -13.45 26.30
C SER A 166 -20.31 -13.96 25.02
N LEU A 167 -19.80 -15.20 25.03
CA LEU A 167 -19.14 -15.82 23.88
C LEU A 167 -20.16 -16.31 22.85
N GLU A 168 -21.32 -16.79 23.28
CA GLU A 168 -22.42 -17.14 22.37
C GLU A 168 -23.07 -15.90 21.76
N ILE A 169 -23.33 -14.85 22.56
CA ILE A 169 -23.89 -13.58 22.06
C ILE A 169 -22.90 -12.88 21.10
N LYS A 170 -21.59 -12.92 21.38
CA LYS A 170 -20.58 -12.29 20.50
C LYS A 170 -20.42 -13.02 19.17
N LYS A 171 -20.50 -14.37 19.15
CA LYS A 171 -20.52 -15.13 17.90
C LYS A 171 -21.78 -14.84 17.08
N GLU A 172 -22.92 -14.61 17.71
CA GLU A 172 -24.17 -14.30 17.02
C GLU A 172 -24.19 -12.86 16.43
N ILE A 173 -23.54 -11.91 17.11
CA ILE A 173 -23.37 -10.53 16.62
C ILE A 173 -22.38 -10.47 15.46
N ASP A 174 -21.21 -11.10 15.57
CA ASP A 174 -20.20 -11.13 14.50
C ASP A 174 -20.74 -11.83 13.24
N PHE A 175 -21.60 -12.84 13.39
CA PHE A 175 -22.25 -13.52 12.26
C PHE A 175 -23.32 -12.64 11.59
N LYS A 176 -24.10 -11.87 12.36
CA LYS A 176 -25.08 -10.91 11.80
C LYS A 176 -24.41 -9.73 11.10
N GLU A 177 -23.30 -9.21 11.64
CA GLU A 177 -22.52 -8.13 11.01
C GLU A 177 -21.84 -8.61 9.72
N PHE A 178 -21.34 -9.85 9.71
CA PHE A 178 -20.81 -10.48 8.50
C PHE A 178 -21.89 -10.64 7.41
N ILE A 179 -23.08 -11.14 7.75
CA ILE A 179 -24.22 -11.28 6.82
C ILE A 179 -24.65 -9.90 6.27
N LEU A 180 -24.62 -8.84 7.08
CA LEU A 180 -24.96 -7.47 6.64
C LEU A 180 -23.89 -6.86 5.73
N SER A 181 -22.60 -7.12 5.96
CA SER A 181 -21.50 -6.64 5.11
C SER A 181 -21.51 -7.28 3.71
N VAL A 182 -21.98 -8.54 3.61
CA VAL A 182 -22.06 -9.27 2.33
C VAL A 182 -23.30 -8.84 1.51
N ARG A 183 -24.34 -8.29 2.16
CA ARG A 183 -25.60 -7.93 1.49
C ARG A 183 -25.62 -6.52 0.88
N ASN A 184 -24.66 -5.64 1.18
CA ASN A 184 -24.68 -4.27 0.65
C ASN A 184 -23.26 -3.72 0.36
N PRO A 185 -22.69 -3.96 -0.84
CA PRO A 185 -21.28 -3.68 -1.13
C PRO A 185 -21.05 -2.24 -1.63
N ARG A 186 -21.76 -1.24 -1.11
CA ARG A 186 -21.48 0.17 -1.41
C ARG A 186 -21.50 1.03 -0.15
N ARG A 187 -20.38 1.02 0.55
CA ARG A 187 -19.80 2.17 1.24
C ARG A 187 -18.29 2.04 1.24
#